data_AF-A0A453PB51-F1
#
_entry.id   AF-A0A453PB51-F1
#
_cell.length_a   1.000
_cell.length_b   1.000
_cell.length_c   1.000
_cell.angle_alpha   90.00
_cell.angle_beta   90.00
_cell.angle_gamma   90.00
#
_symmetry.space_group_name_H-M   'P 1'
#
loop_
_entity.id
_entity.type
_entity.pdbx_description
1 polymer ?
#
loop_
_entity_poly.entity_id
_entity_poly.type
_entity_poly.pdbx_seq_one_letter_code
_entity_poly.pdbx_strand_id
1 'polypeptide(L)'
;GRFILENTHEKALLDGEDDLCSCLPPPRSTKTRAPPIPFLLLTVRRAPSAPDRPLRPVAGGAPRNRAPVKGGGPRRSSRGAGDAETMPVAASAIYFLNLRGDVLINRLYRDDVGGNMVDAFRMHIMQTKELGTCPVRQIGGCSFLYMRISNVYIVIVVSSNANVSCAFKFVVEAVALFKSYFGGTFDEDAIRNNFVLIYELLDEIMDFGYPQNLSPEILKLYITQEGVRSPFSSKPSDKPVPNATLQVTGAVGWRREGLVYKKNEVFLDIVESVNLLMSSKGSVLRCDVTGKILMKCFLSGMPDLKLGLNDKIGLEKEAQLKSRPSKSGKTIELDDVTFHQCVNLTRFNSEKTVSFVPPDGEFELMKYRITEGVNLPFRVLPTIKELGRTRMEINVKVSKYIYSVTS
;
A
#
# COMPACT_ATOMS: atom_id res chain seq x y z
N GLY A 1 0.58 0.37 19.74
CA GLY A 1 -0.21 -0.28 20.79
C GLY A 1 -1.11 -1.31 20.14
N ARG A 2 -1.33 -2.48 20.77
CA ARG A 2 -2.14 -3.57 20.20
C ARG A 2 -3.58 -3.41 20.69
N PHE A 3 -4.52 -3.10 19.79
CA PHE A 3 -5.94 -3.00 20.13
C PHE A 3 -6.65 -4.29 19.71
N ILE A 4 -7.34 -4.93 20.64
CA ILE A 4 -8.25 -6.05 20.38
C ILE A 4 -9.67 -5.47 20.43
N LEU A 5 -10.34 -5.43 19.28
CA LEU A 5 -11.75 -5.02 19.21
C LEU A 5 -12.61 -6.29 19.16
N GLU A 6 -13.13 -6.70 20.31
CA GLU A 6 -14.19 -7.69 20.38
C GLU A 6 -15.55 -7.01 20.21
N ASN A 7 -16.38 -7.58 19.34
CA ASN A 7 -17.67 -7.05 18.95
C ASN A 7 -18.72 -7.35 20.05
N THR A 8 -18.89 -6.47 21.04
CA THR A 8 -20.00 -6.57 22.00
C THR A 8 -21.21 -5.80 21.50
N HIS A 9 -22.17 -6.52 20.90
CA HIS A 9 -23.53 -6.05 20.66
C HIS A 9 -24.49 -6.97 21.40
N GLU A 10 -24.85 -6.61 22.65
CA GLU A 10 -26.15 -7.00 23.21
C GLU A 10 -26.56 -5.96 24.28
N LYS A 11 -27.83 -5.53 24.22
CA LYS A 11 -28.40 -4.42 24.99
C LYS A 11 -29.79 -4.84 25.46
N ALA A 12 -30.04 -4.76 26.78
CA ALA A 12 -31.25 -4.20 27.43
C ALA A 12 -31.63 -4.92 28.76
N LEU A 13 -31.69 -4.15 29.87
CA LEU A 13 -32.80 -3.96 30.85
C LEU A 13 -33.54 -5.22 31.40
N LEU A 14 -33.85 -5.46 32.69
CA LEU A 14 -34.37 -4.63 33.81
C LEU A 14 -34.42 -5.42 35.16
N ASP A 15 -34.48 -4.68 36.28
CA ASP A 15 -35.15 -4.90 37.60
C ASP A 15 -34.78 -6.00 38.63
N GLY A 16 -34.70 -5.57 39.92
CA GLY A 16 -35.24 -6.34 41.06
C GLY A 16 -34.35 -6.55 42.31
N GLU A 17 -34.43 -5.60 43.26
CA GLU A 17 -34.45 -5.69 44.75
C GLU A 17 -33.42 -6.49 45.60
N ASP A 18 -32.81 -5.75 46.54
CA ASP A 18 -32.59 -5.93 47.99
C ASP A 18 -32.13 -7.28 48.60
N ASP A 19 -30.97 -7.27 49.29
CA ASP A 19 -30.94 -7.42 50.77
C ASP A 19 -29.55 -7.17 51.42
N LEU A 20 -29.60 -6.73 52.69
CA LEU A 20 -28.53 -6.19 53.55
C LEU A 20 -27.50 -7.21 54.09
N CYS A 21 -26.23 -6.79 54.29
CA CYS A 21 -25.59 -6.74 55.63
C CYS A 21 -24.22 -5.99 55.66
N SER A 22 -24.02 -5.28 56.78
CA SER A 22 -22.93 -4.39 57.25
C SER A 22 -21.51 -5.01 57.35
N CYS A 23 -20.39 -4.28 57.18
CA CYS A 23 -19.75 -3.40 58.18
C CYS A 23 -18.78 -2.33 57.57
N LEU A 24 -18.64 -1.16 58.23
CA LEU A 24 -17.89 0.08 57.87
C LEU A 24 -16.42 0.14 58.47
N PRO A 25 -15.60 1.22 58.34
CA PRO A 25 -14.59 1.58 57.30
C PRO A 25 -13.18 1.94 57.96
N PRO A 26 -12.22 2.77 57.45
CA PRO A 26 -11.90 3.43 56.15
C PRO A 26 -10.40 3.15 55.74
N PRO A 27 -9.63 3.84 54.83
CA PRO A 27 -9.75 5.18 54.25
C PRO A 27 -9.90 5.26 52.72
N ARG A 28 -10.36 6.45 52.31
CA ARG A 28 -10.67 6.90 50.94
C ARG A 28 -9.47 6.72 50.00
N SER A 29 -9.54 5.75 49.08
CA SER A 29 -8.92 5.88 47.76
C SER A 29 -9.98 6.41 46.80
N THR A 30 -9.80 7.63 46.31
CA THR A 30 -10.58 8.13 45.17
C THR A 30 -10.35 7.18 44.00
N LYS A 31 -11.38 6.40 43.66
CA LYS A 31 -11.49 5.68 42.39
C LYS A 31 -11.56 6.73 41.28
N THR A 32 -10.42 7.16 40.77
CA THR A 32 -10.34 7.93 39.54
C THR A 32 -10.39 6.96 38.36
N ARG A 33 -11.59 6.89 37.79
CA ARG A 33 -11.92 6.27 36.52
C ARG A 33 -10.92 6.76 35.46
N ALA A 34 -10.15 5.84 34.87
CA ALA A 34 -9.20 6.15 33.81
C ALA A 34 -9.90 6.92 32.66
N PRO A 35 -9.28 7.98 32.10
CA PRO A 35 -9.81 8.64 30.91
C PRO A 35 -9.60 7.77 29.65
N PRO A 36 -10.43 7.94 28.62
CA PRO A 36 -10.32 7.15 27.40
C PRO A 36 -9.13 7.58 26.55
N ILE A 37 -8.33 6.59 26.14
CA ILE A 37 -7.36 6.65 25.04
C ILE A 37 -8.13 7.03 23.75
N PRO A 38 -7.55 7.80 22.80
CA PRO A 38 -8.25 8.25 21.59
C PRO A 38 -8.98 7.09 20.91
N PHE A 39 -10.31 7.18 20.84
CA PHE A 39 -11.15 6.14 20.27
C PHE A 39 -10.99 6.10 18.75
N LEU A 40 -10.37 5.03 18.26
CA LEU A 40 -10.49 4.61 16.88
C LEU A 40 -11.82 3.87 16.74
N LEU A 41 -12.81 4.48 16.10
CA LEU A 41 -14.09 3.82 15.86
C LEU A 41 -14.00 3.05 14.54
N LEU A 42 -13.81 1.74 14.62
CA LEU A 42 -14.01 0.83 13.49
C LEU A 42 -15.46 0.35 13.52
N THR A 43 -16.25 0.71 12.51
CA THR A 43 -17.60 0.14 12.35
C THR A 43 -17.58 -0.91 11.24
N VAL A 44 -18.10 -2.10 11.55
CA VAL A 44 -18.30 -3.19 10.59
C VAL A 44 -19.76 -3.17 10.17
N ARG A 45 -20.05 -2.96 8.88
CA ARG A 45 -21.40 -3.18 8.33
C ARG A 45 -21.40 -4.41 7.45
N ARG A 46 -22.36 -5.30 7.69
CA ARG A 46 -22.69 -6.39 6.78
C ARG A 46 -23.43 -5.77 5.59
N ALA A 47 -22.95 -5.97 4.37
CA ALA A 47 -23.69 -5.56 3.19
C ALA A 47 -25.07 -6.26 3.19
N PRO A 48 -26.18 -5.55 2.91
CA PRO A 48 -27.46 -6.22 2.74
C PRO A 48 -27.36 -7.15 1.53
N SER A 49 -27.74 -8.42 1.72
CA SER A 49 -27.95 -9.36 0.62
C SER A 49 -29.00 -8.76 -0.31
N ALA A 50 -28.61 -8.42 -1.54
CA ALA A 50 -29.55 -7.99 -2.56
C ALA A 50 -30.55 -9.14 -2.82
N PRO A 51 -31.86 -8.90 -2.82
CA PRO A 51 -32.81 -9.92 -3.25
C PRO A 51 -32.67 -10.11 -4.75
N ASP A 52 -32.48 -11.36 -5.18
CA ASP A 52 -32.55 -11.78 -6.58
C ASP A 52 -33.85 -11.27 -7.21
N ARG A 53 -33.75 -10.29 -8.12
CA ARG A 53 -34.82 -9.95 -9.04
C ARG A 53 -34.49 -10.53 -10.41
N PRO A 54 -35.36 -11.37 -11.00
CA PRO A 54 -35.16 -11.85 -12.35
C PRO A 54 -35.26 -10.69 -13.34
N LEU A 55 -34.27 -10.58 -14.22
CA LEU A 55 -34.26 -9.66 -15.35
C LEU A 55 -35.43 -9.98 -16.28
N ARG A 56 -36.31 -9.00 -16.52
CA ARG A 56 -37.33 -9.09 -17.58
C ARG A 56 -36.66 -8.89 -18.95
N PRO A 57 -37.06 -9.64 -19.98
CA PRO A 57 -36.51 -9.46 -21.33
C PRO A 57 -37.11 -8.21 -21.98
N VAL A 58 -36.24 -7.36 -22.53
CA VAL A 58 -36.63 -6.21 -23.35
C VAL A 58 -36.91 -6.72 -24.77
N ALA A 59 -38.17 -6.62 -25.20
CA ALA A 59 -38.61 -6.97 -26.54
C ALA A 59 -38.08 -5.97 -27.58
N GLY A 60 -37.66 -6.50 -28.74
CA GLY A 60 -37.14 -5.74 -29.87
C GLY A 60 -38.20 -4.91 -30.59
N GLY A 61 -37.77 -3.74 -31.07
CA GLY A 61 -38.51 -2.90 -32.01
C GLY A 61 -37.58 -2.41 -33.13
N ALA A 62 -37.89 -2.80 -34.36
CA ALA A 62 -37.17 -2.46 -35.59
C ALA A 62 -37.27 -0.96 -35.96
N PRO A 63 -36.37 -0.42 -36.81
CA PRO A 63 -36.24 1.01 -37.05
C PRO A 63 -37.21 1.53 -38.13
N ARG A 64 -37.64 2.80 -38.01
CA ARG A 64 -38.35 3.52 -39.07
C ARG A 64 -37.43 4.51 -39.78
N ASN A 65 -37.35 4.35 -41.11
CA ASN A 65 -36.71 5.23 -42.08
C ASN A 65 -37.22 6.67 -42.03
N ARG A 66 -36.29 7.64 -42.13
CA ARG A 66 -36.52 8.94 -42.79
C ARG A 66 -35.27 9.38 -43.57
N ALA A 67 -35.51 9.80 -44.81
CA ALA A 67 -34.57 10.23 -45.84
C ALA A 67 -34.15 11.71 -45.67
N PRO A 68 -33.18 12.24 -46.47
CA PRO A 68 -32.24 13.29 -46.05
C PRO A 68 -32.67 14.71 -46.46
N VAL A 69 -32.14 15.71 -45.74
CA VAL A 69 -32.21 17.12 -46.15
C VAL A 69 -30.78 17.65 -46.34
N LYS A 70 -30.50 18.15 -47.55
CA LYS A 70 -29.26 18.85 -47.94
C LYS A 70 -29.24 20.26 -47.36
N GLY A 71 -28.12 20.68 -46.80
CA GLY A 71 -27.81 22.07 -46.44
C GLY A 71 -26.31 22.28 -46.37
N GLY A 72 -25.79 23.20 -47.20
CA GLY A 72 -24.36 23.45 -47.41
C GLY A 72 -23.62 24.04 -46.20
N GLY A 73 -22.33 23.74 -46.10
CA GLY A 73 -21.47 24.13 -44.97
C GLY A 73 -20.81 25.51 -45.11
N PRO A 74 -19.88 25.80 -44.19
CA PRO A 74 -18.65 26.51 -44.52
C PRO A 74 -17.43 25.63 -44.25
N ARG A 75 -16.44 25.77 -45.15
CA ARG A 75 -15.16 25.06 -45.19
C ARG A 75 -14.42 25.14 -43.85
N ARG A 76 -14.16 24.00 -43.21
CA ARG A 76 -13.08 23.86 -42.22
C ARG A 76 -11.84 23.31 -42.92
N SER A 77 -10.75 24.05 -42.74
CA SER A 77 -9.41 23.72 -43.19
C SER A 77 -8.99 22.33 -42.74
N SER A 78 -8.34 21.61 -43.65
CA SER A 78 -7.63 20.35 -43.42
C SER A 78 -6.55 20.55 -42.35
N ARG A 79 -6.85 20.20 -41.10
CA ARG A 79 -5.82 19.80 -40.15
C ARG A 79 -5.68 18.29 -40.28
N GLY A 80 -4.44 17.85 -40.51
CA GLY A 80 -4.08 16.45 -40.71
C GLY A 80 -4.58 15.55 -39.59
N ALA A 81 -4.74 14.27 -39.92
CA ALA A 81 -5.01 13.21 -38.98
C ALA A 81 -4.04 13.37 -37.79
N GLY A 82 -4.60 13.73 -36.63
CA GLY A 82 -3.82 13.79 -35.41
C GLY A 82 -3.35 12.38 -35.08
N ASP A 83 -2.05 12.25 -34.82
CA ASP A 83 -1.47 11.08 -34.19
C ASP A 83 -2.38 10.66 -33.03
N ALA A 84 -2.87 9.43 -33.07
CA ALA A 84 -3.48 8.83 -31.89
C ALA A 84 -2.43 8.92 -30.79
N GLU A 85 -2.68 9.74 -29.76
CA GLU A 85 -1.78 9.96 -28.65
C GLU A 85 -1.57 8.62 -27.94
N THR A 86 -0.54 7.88 -28.37
CA THR A 86 -0.21 6.55 -27.85
C THR A 86 0.09 6.69 -26.37
N MET A 87 -0.70 6.02 -25.53
CA MET A 87 -0.51 6.07 -24.08
C MET A 87 0.93 5.68 -23.72
N PRO A 88 1.61 6.44 -22.84
CA PRO A 88 3.01 6.20 -22.52
C PRO A 88 3.17 4.82 -21.87
N VAL A 89 4.02 4.00 -22.47
CA VAL A 89 4.33 2.66 -21.96
C VAL A 89 5.30 2.70 -20.78
N ALA A 90 5.33 1.62 -19.99
CA ALA A 90 6.28 1.46 -18.90
C ALA A 90 7.58 0.80 -19.35
N ALA A 91 7.51 -0.16 -20.28
CA ALA A 91 8.68 -0.93 -20.74
C ALA A 91 8.53 -1.40 -22.19
N SER A 92 9.62 -1.44 -22.95
CA SER A 92 9.69 -2.23 -24.20
C SER A 92 10.37 -3.58 -23.95
N ALA A 93 11.36 -3.59 -23.07
CA ALA A 93 12.08 -4.79 -22.66
C ALA A 93 12.51 -4.68 -21.19
N ILE A 94 12.60 -5.83 -20.51
CA ILE A 94 13.16 -5.95 -19.17
C ILE A 94 14.29 -6.98 -19.17
N TYR A 95 15.38 -6.64 -18.48
CA TYR A 95 16.56 -7.47 -18.32
C TYR A 95 16.93 -7.59 -16.85
N PHE A 96 17.27 -8.81 -16.43
CA PHE A 96 17.85 -9.11 -15.13
C PHE A 96 19.31 -9.47 -15.36
N LEU A 97 20.23 -8.64 -14.87
CA LEU A 97 21.66 -8.80 -15.08
C LEU A 97 22.35 -9.05 -13.73
N ASN A 98 23.42 -9.83 -13.72
CA ASN A 98 24.28 -9.92 -12.54
C ASN A 98 25.22 -8.72 -12.42
N LEU A 99 26.06 -8.69 -11.38
CA LEU A 99 27.04 -7.60 -11.16
C LEU A 99 28.13 -7.51 -12.23
N ARG A 100 28.33 -8.55 -13.05
CA ARG A 100 29.23 -8.55 -14.20
C ARG A 100 28.55 -8.04 -15.49
N GLY A 101 27.23 -7.91 -15.44
CA GLY A 101 26.37 -7.53 -16.57
C GLY A 101 25.82 -8.73 -17.36
N ASP A 102 26.06 -9.97 -16.94
CA ASP A 102 25.55 -11.19 -17.59
C ASP A 102 24.05 -11.27 -17.47
N VAL A 103 23.38 -11.52 -18.59
CA VAL A 103 21.93 -11.69 -18.63
C VAL A 103 21.60 -12.98 -17.89
N LEU A 104 20.87 -12.84 -16.80
CA LEU A 104 20.27 -13.95 -16.09
C LEU A 104 18.98 -14.36 -16.80
N ILE A 105 18.10 -13.37 -17.03
CA ILE A 105 16.80 -13.51 -17.71
C ILE A 105 16.53 -12.20 -18.45
N ASN A 106 15.89 -12.27 -19.61
CA ASN A 106 15.33 -11.11 -20.29
C ASN A 106 13.95 -11.43 -20.86
N ARG A 107 13.13 -10.39 -21.02
CA ARG A 107 11.85 -10.45 -21.71
C ARG A 107 11.67 -9.21 -22.58
N LEU A 108 11.42 -9.44 -23.86
CA LEU A 108 11.01 -8.42 -24.82
C LEU A 108 9.48 -8.41 -24.88
N TYR A 109 8.88 -7.23 -24.68
CA TYR A 109 7.43 -7.02 -24.79
C TYR A 109 7.07 -6.30 -26.10
N ARG A 110 8.02 -5.58 -26.68
CA ARG A 110 7.86 -4.82 -27.92
C ARG A 110 9.07 -5.06 -28.83
N ASP A 111 8.83 -5.02 -30.13
CA ASP A 111 9.86 -5.23 -31.17
C ASP A 111 10.61 -3.93 -31.53
N ASP A 112 10.47 -2.88 -30.73
CA ASP A 112 11.04 -1.55 -30.98
C ASP A 112 12.43 -1.33 -30.35
N VAL A 113 13.00 -2.37 -29.75
CA VAL A 113 14.32 -2.36 -29.11
C VAL A 113 15.20 -3.46 -29.70
N GLY A 114 16.39 -3.09 -30.17
CA GLY A 114 17.36 -4.01 -30.76
C GLY A 114 18.04 -4.96 -29.74
N GLY A 115 18.69 -6.01 -30.22
CA GLY A 115 19.34 -7.02 -29.37
C GLY A 115 20.63 -6.59 -28.65
N ASN A 116 21.22 -5.44 -29.00
CA ASN A 116 22.52 -4.97 -28.48
C ASN A 116 22.41 -4.06 -27.24
N MET A 117 21.24 -3.95 -26.61
CA MET A 117 21.03 -3.02 -25.50
C MET A 117 21.80 -3.40 -24.23
N VAL A 118 22.02 -4.69 -23.99
CA VAL A 118 22.77 -5.15 -22.82
C VAL A 118 24.23 -4.71 -22.91
N ASP A 119 24.84 -4.80 -24.10
CA ASP A 119 26.22 -4.34 -24.31
C ASP A 119 26.33 -2.82 -24.16
N ALA A 120 25.35 -2.08 -24.71
CA ALA A 120 25.27 -0.64 -24.51
C ALA A 120 25.18 -0.27 -23.02
N PHE A 121 24.35 -0.97 -22.25
CA PHE A 121 24.23 -0.80 -20.79
C PHE A 121 25.54 -1.11 -20.07
N ARG A 122 26.19 -2.23 -20.37
CA ARG A 122 27.49 -2.61 -19.77
C ARG A 122 28.56 -1.55 -20.01
N MET A 123 28.75 -1.16 -21.27
CA MET A 123 29.80 -0.23 -21.67
C MET A 123 29.57 1.17 -21.11
N HIS A 124 28.34 1.69 -21.16
CA HIS A 124 28.07 3.09 -20.85
C HIS A 124 27.64 3.32 -19.40
N ILE A 125 27.07 2.33 -18.71
CA ILE A 125 26.55 2.48 -17.35
C ILE A 125 27.41 1.71 -16.34
N MET A 126 27.70 0.43 -16.58
CA MET A 126 28.44 -0.38 -15.58
C MET A 126 29.93 -0.04 -15.52
N GLN A 127 30.56 0.24 -16.66
CA GLN A 127 32.00 0.55 -16.71
C GLN A 127 32.30 2.03 -16.39
N THR A 128 31.30 2.91 -16.49
CA THR A 128 31.45 4.34 -16.18
C THR A 128 31.40 4.54 -14.66
N LYS A 129 32.56 4.76 -14.04
CA LYS A 129 32.71 5.00 -12.59
C LYS A 129 32.26 6.40 -12.13
N GLU A 130 31.26 7.00 -12.77
CA GLU A 130 30.75 8.30 -12.35
C GLU A 130 30.00 8.18 -11.00
N LEU A 131 30.43 8.95 -10.01
CA LEU A 131 29.95 8.95 -8.61
C LEU A 131 28.49 9.42 -8.43
N GLY A 132 27.74 9.59 -9.52
CA GLY A 132 26.33 9.99 -9.52
C GLY A 132 25.54 9.10 -10.48
N THR A 133 25.12 7.93 -10.02
CA THR A 133 24.33 7.01 -10.85
C THR A 133 22.91 7.55 -11.01
N CYS A 134 22.66 8.29 -12.10
CA CYS A 134 21.30 8.60 -12.52
C CYS A 134 20.60 7.28 -12.88
N PRO A 135 19.47 6.92 -12.24
CA PRO A 135 18.77 5.66 -12.48
C PRO A 135 18.09 5.61 -13.85
N VAL A 136 18.08 6.74 -14.57
CA VAL A 136 17.64 6.84 -15.96
C VAL A 136 18.79 7.42 -16.79
N ARG A 137 19.17 6.72 -17.86
CA ARG A 137 20.16 7.18 -18.86
C ARG A 137 19.61 7.01 -20.26
N GLN A 138 19.88 7.98 -21.13
CA GLN A 138 19.54 7.87 -22.55
C GLN A 138 20.79 7.50 -23.36
N ILE A 139 20.70 6.47 -24.19
CA ILE A 139 21.77 5.98 -25.05
C ILE A 139 21.17 5.62 -26.41
N GLY A 140 21.69 6.21 -27.49
CA GLY A 140 21.33 5.80 -28.87
C GLY A 140 19.82 5.85 -29.19
N GLY A 141 19.10 6.83 -28.64
CA GLY A 141 17.65 6.96 -28.81
C GLY A 141 16.79 6.12 -27.87
N CYS A 142 17.38 5.20 -27.10
CA CYS A 142 16.69 4.43 -26.08
C CYS A 142 16.94 5.01 -24.68
N SER A 143 15.93 4.91 -23.81
CA SER A 143 16.03 5.22 -22.39
C SER A 143 16.21 3.93 -21.59
N PHE A 144 17.24 3.91 -20.77
CA PHE A 144 17.60 2.85 -19.84
C PHE A 144 17.21 3.27 -18.44
N LEU A 145 16.21 2.60 -17.86
CA LEU A 145 15.79 2.77 -16.49
C LEU A 145 16.31 1.57 -15.71
N TYR A 146 17.09 1.79 -14.66
CA TYR A 146 17.66 0.67 -13.93
C TYR A 146 17.70 0.90 -12.43
N MET A 147 17.60 -0.20 -11.70
CA MET A 147 17.81 -0.23 -10.27
C MET A 147 18.56 -1.49 -9.87
N ARG A 148 19.33 -1.38 -8.79
CA ARG A 148 20.08 -2.50 -8.23
C ARG A 148 19.37 -3.02 -6.98
N ILE A 149 19.05 -4.31 -6.98
CA ILE A 149 18.47 -5.02 -5.83
C ILE A 149 19.37 -6.21 -5.53
N SER A 150 19.94 -6.26 -4.33
CA SER A 150 20.93 -7.27 -3.96
C SER A 150 22.11 -7.29 -4.95
N ASN A 151 22.43 -8.44 -5.53
CA ASN A 151 23.45 -8.67 -6.55
C ASN A 151 22.88 -8.68 -7.99
N VAL A 152 21.69 -8.13 -8.21
CA VAL A 152 21.01 -8.11 -9.52
C VAL A 152 20.71 -6.67 -9.95
N TYR A 153 21.04 -6.35 -11.19
CA TYR A 153 20.55 -5.16 -11.88
C TYR A 153 19.27 -5.51 -12.63
N ILE A 154 18.21 -4.74 -12.38
CA ILE A 154 16.97 -4.81 -13.17
C ILE A 154 16.99 -3.60 -14.09
N VAL A 155 16.95 -3.85 -15.39
CA VAL A 155 17.07 -2.83 -16.43
C VAL A 155 15.84 -2.89 -17.33
N ILE A 156 15.12 -1.79 -17.40
CA ILE A 156 14.05 -1.56 -18.37
C ILE A 156 14.60 -0.69 -19.50
N VAL A 157 14.33 -1.10 -20.74
CA VAL A 157 14.67 -0.33 -21.94
C VAL A 157 13.39 0.10 -22.62
N VAL A 158 13.35 1.36 -23.05
CA VAL A 158 12.20 1.93 -23.79
C VAL A 158 12.72 2.84 -24.90
N SER A 159 12.15 2.74 -26.10
CA SER A 159 12.53 3.58 -27.25
C SER A 159 11.69 4.86 -27.38
N SER A 160 10.57 4.94 -26.68
CA SER A 160 9.64 6.08 -26.68
C SER A 160 9.65 6.85 -25.36
N ASN A 161 8.89 7.95 -25.31
CA ASN A 161 8.64 8.66 -24.05
C ASN A 161 7.81 7.77 -23.10
N ALA A 162 8.44 7.33 -22.02
CA ALA A 162 7.90 6.34 -21.09
C ALA A 162 7.42 6.99 -19.78
N ASN A 163 6.43 6.38 -19.13
CA ASN A 163 6.12 6.75 -17.76
C ASN A 163 7.14 6.12 -16.79
N VAL A 164 8.22 6.86 -16.52
CA VAL A 164 9.34 6.46 -15.65
C VAL A 164 8.87 6.01 -14.27
N SER A 165 7.93 6.73 -13.67
CA SER A 165 7.40 6.39 -12.35
C SER A 165 6.63 5.06 -12.37
N CYS A 166 5.86 4.80 -13.42
CA CYS A 166 5.17 3.52 -13.62
C CYS A 166 6.17 2.37 -13.74
N ALA A 167 7.24 2.55 -14.53
CA ALA A 167 8.30 1.56 -14.70
C ALA A 167 8.99 1.21 -13.37
N PHE A 168 9.41 2.20 -12.58
CA PHE A 168 10.04 1.92 -11.28
C PHE A 168 9.06 1.30 -10.28
N LYS A 169 7.81 1.77 -10.25
CA LYS A 169 6.77 1.16 -9.40
C LYS A 169 6.54 -0.30 -9.77
N PHE A 170 6.45 -0.60 -11.07
CA PHE A 170 6.35 -1.96 -11.58
C PHE A 170 7.51 -2.83 -11.10
N VAL A 171 8.76 -2.38 -11.21
CA VAL A 171 9.92 -3.18 -10.76
C VAL A 171 9.85 -3.47 -9.26
N VAL A 172 9.50 -2.48 -8.44
CA VAL A 172 9.37 -2.66 -6.98
C VAL A 172 8.29 -3.70 -6.64
N GLU A 173 7.13 -3.63 -7.29
CA GLU A 173 6.03 -4.58 -7.09
C GLU A 173 6.35 -5.97 -7.65
N ALA A 174 6.97 -6.06 -8.83
CA ALA A 174 7.39 -7.34 -9.42
C ALA A 174 8.41 -8.06 -8.53
N VAL A 175 9.34 -7.33 -7.93
CA VAL A 175 10.32 -7.91 -6.99
C VAL A 175 9.65 -8.36 -5.70
N ALA A 176 8.67 -7.61 -5.18
CA ALA A 176 7.89 -8.03 -4.02
C ALA A 176 7.09 -9.32 -4.32
N LEU A 177 6.50 -9.41 -5.51
CA LEU A 177 5.84 -10.60 -6.03
C LEU A 177 6.82 -11.78 -6.12
N PHE A 178 7.98 -11.61 -6.76
CA PHE A 178 9.01 -12.65 -6.85
C PHE A 178 9.46 -13.15 -5.47
N LYS A 179 9.71 -12.25 -4.52
CA LYS A 179 10.03 -12.62 -3.14
C LYS A 179 8.91 -13.44 -2.48
N SER A 180 7.64 -13.11 -2.74
CA SER A 180 6.49 -13.87 -2.24
C SER A 180 6.46 -15.31 -2.77
N TYR A 181 6.98 -15.54 -3.98
CA TYR A 181 7.13 -16.87 -4.56
C TYR A 181 8.42 -17.58 -4.08
N PHE A 182 9.55 -16.89 -3.96
CA PHE A 182 10.85 -17.51 -3.64
C PHE A 182 11.10 -17.74 -2.14
N GLY A 183 10.16 -17.37 -1.27
CA GLY A 183 10.32 -17.48 0.18
C GLY A 183 11.08 -16.31 0.82
N GLY A 184 11.08 -15.15 0.17
CA GLY A 184 11.54 -13.86 0.73
C GLY A 184 12.83 -13.31 0.14
N THR A 185 13.60 -14.11 -0.59
CA THR A 185 14.87 -13.69 -1.22
C THR A 185 14.68 -13.30 -2.68
N PHE A 186 15.53 -12.39 -3.15
CA PHE A 186 15.65 -12.02 -4.55
C PHE A 186 17.11 -11.67 -4.82
N ASP A 187 17.83 -12.65 -5.36
CA ASP A 187 19.24 -12.63 -5.70
C ASP A 187 19.49 -13.45 -6.98
N GLU A 188 20.73 -13.46 -7.46
CA GLU A 188 21.13 -14.18 -8.67
C GLU A 188 20.78 -15.68 -8.62
N ASP A 189 20.96 -16.34 -7.48
CA ASP A 189 20.68 -17.77 -7.32
C ASP A 189 19.17 -18.05 -7.31
N ALA A 190 18.37 -17.21 -6.65
CA ALA A 190 16.91 -17.30 -6.66
C ALA A 190 16.36 -17.17 -8.08
N ILE A 191 16.91 -16.24 -8.89
CA ILE A 191 16.49 -16.06 -10.29
C ILE A 191 16.83 -17.30 -11.12
N ARG A 192 18.07 -17.81 -11.01
CA ARG A 192 18.51 -19.00 -11.76
C ARG A 192 17.74 -20.26 -11.38
N ASN A 193 17.38 -20.43 -10.11
CA ASN A 193 16.65 -21.62 -9.66
C ASN A 193 15.16 -21.58 -10.03
N ASN A 194 14.59 -20.38 -10.30
CA ASN A 194 13.16 -20.19 -10.55
C ASN A 194 12.88 -19.60 -11.95
N PHE A 195 13.77 -19.78 -12.93
CA PHE A 195 13.68 -19.08 -14.21
C PHE A 195 12.38 -19.36 -14.99
N VAL A 196 11.89 -20.61 -14.97
CA VAL A 196 10.62 -20.99 -15.62
C VAL A 196 9.45 -20.17 -15.04
N LEU A 197 9.35 -20.16 -13.70
CA LEU A 197 8.33 -19.41 -12.99
C LEU A 197 8.42 -17.91 -13.25
N ILE A 198 9.64 -17.36 -13.35
CA ILE A 198 9.82 -15.93 -13.66
C ILE A 198 9.28 -15.62 -15.05
N TYR A 199 9.51 -16.47 -16.06
CA TYR A 199 8.95 -16.27 -17.39
C TYR A 199 7.42 -16.28 -17.39
N GLU A 200 6.80 -17.26 -16.72
CA GLU A 200 5.34 -17.32 -16.56
C GLU A 200 4.80 -16.07 -15.86
N LEU A 201 5.45 -15.64 -14.78
CA LEU A 201 5.04 -14.43 -14.06
C LEU A 201 5.21 -13.18 -14.92
N LEU A 202 6.31 -13.03 -15.66
CA LEU A 202 6.56 -11.86 -16.51
C LEU A 202 5.49 -11.71 -17.61
N ASP A 203 5.09 -12.83 -18.22
CA ASP A 203 4.04 -12.84 -19.25
C ASP A 203 2.66 -12.48 -18.69
N GLU A 204 2.38 -12.81 -17.43
CA GLU A 204 1.09 -12.51 -16.79
C GLU A 204 1.02 -11.10 -16.18
N ILE A 205 2.14 -10.56 -15.69
CA ILE A 205 2.15 -9.25 -15.01
C ILE A 205 2.36 -8.06 -15.95
N MET A 206 2.74 -8.29 -17.20
CA MET A 206 2.95 -7.23 -18.18
C MET A 206 2.61 -7.71 -19.59
N ASP A 207 1.77 -6.94 -20.28
CA ASP A 207 1.42 -7.20 -21.68
C ASP A 207 1.75 -5.96 -22.51
N PHE A 208 2.53 -6.15 -23.59
CA PHE A 208 2.97 -5.11 -24.52
C PHE A 208 3.53 -3.83 -23.85
N GLY A 209 4.17 -3.96 -22.69
CA GLY A 209 4.74 -2.83 -21.94
C GLY A 209 3.78 -2.12 -20.99
N TYR A 210 2.56 -2.65 -20.82
CA TYR A 210 1.56 -2.19 -19.87
C TYR A 210 1.50 -3.16 -18.66
N PRO A 211 1.87 -2.71 -17.45
CA PRO A 211 1.69 -3.49 -16.24
C PRO A 211 0.23 -3.89 -16.03
N GLN A 212 0.02 -5.16 -15.70
CA GLN A 212 -1.28 -5.75 -15.41
C GLN A 212 -1.49 -5.87 -13.89
N ASN A 213 -1.95 -7.03 -13.41
CA ASN A 213 -2.18 -7.28 -12.00
C ASN A 213 -0.96 -7.96 -11.38
N LEU A 214 -0.36 -7.32 -10.36
CA LEU A 214 0.82 -7.83 -9.66
C LEU A 214 0.49 -8.44 -8.29
N SER A 215 -0.79 -8.65 -7.97
CA SER A 215 -1.20 -9.18 -6.67
C SER A 215 -0.79 -10.65 -6.50
N PRO A 216 0.09 -10.98 -5.53
CA PRO A 216 0.52 -12.35 -5.29
C PRO A 216 -0.64 -13.28 -4.89
N GLU A 217 -1.66 -12.74 -4.22
CA GLU A 217 -2.82 -13.53 -3.77
C GLU A 217 -3.66 -14.06 -4.94
N ILE A 218 -3.69 -13.32 -6.04
CA ILE A 218 -4.46 -13.65 -7.24
C ILE A 218 -3.62 -14.56 -8.13
N LEU A 219 -2.37 -14.18 -8.41
CA LEU A 219 -1.47 -14.93 -9.28
C LEU A 219 -1.20 -16.34 -8.75
N LYS A 220 -1.10 -16.53 -7.42
CA LYS A 220 -0.88 -17.84 -6.81
C LYS A 220 -2.04 -18.82 -6.98
N LEU A 221 -3.22 -18.36 -7.44
CA LEU A 221 -4.37 -19.25 -7.68
C LEU A 221 -4.24 -20.06 -8.97
N TYR A 222 -3.48 -19.55 -9.96
CA TYR A 222 -3.36 -20.19 -11.28
C TYR A 222 -1.92 -20.36 -11.74
N ILE A 223 -0.95 -19.65 -11.15
CA ILE A 223 0.49 -19.88 -11.35
C ILE A 223 1.02 -20.59 -10.10
N THR A 224 1.05 -21.92 -10.12
CA THR A 224 1.44 -22.74 -8.97
C THR A 224 2.87 -23.25 -9.09
N GLN A 225 3.66 -23.09 -8.02
CA GLN A 225 4.95 -23.77 -7.88
C GLN A 225 4.73 -25.27 -7.63
N GLU A 226 4.68 -26.06 -8.68
CA GLU A 226 4.88 -27.51 -8.54
C GLU A 226 6.38 -27.87 -8.40
N GLY A 227 7.29 -26.96 -8.74
CA GLY A 227 8.73 -27.10 -8.54
C GLY A 227 9.24 -26.31 -7.33
N VAL A 228 9.85 -27.02 -6.36
CA VAL A 228 10.52 -26.51 -5.15
C VAL A 228 9.57 -26.09 -4.00
N ARG A 229 8.84 -27.07 -3.45
CA ARG A 229 8.20 -26.94 -2.14
C ARG A 229 9.24 -27.03 -1.02
N SER A 230 9.26 -26.04 -0.14
CA SER A 230 9.88 -26.19 1.18
C SER A 230 9.10 -27.26 2.00
N PRO A 231 9.75 -28.03 2.89
CA PRO A 231 9.16 -29.19 3.57
C PRO A 231 8.02 -28.86 4.56
N PHE A 232 7.52 -27.62 4.59
CA PHE A 232 6.48 -27.16 5.52
C PHE A 232 5.11 -26.90 4.86
N SER A 233 4.95 -27.15 3.56
CA SER A 233 3.66 -27.01 2.88
C SER A 233 2.84 -28.30 2.99
N SER A 234 1.72 -28.22 3.69
CA SER A 234 0.79 -29.35 3.90
C SER A 234 -0.02 -29.67 2.64
N LYS A 235 -0.46 -30.92 2.57
CA LYS A 235 -1.05 -31.69 1.45
C LYS A 235 -2.02 -30.92 0.53
N PRO A 236 -2.06 -31.27 -0.78
CA PRO A 236 -3.04 -30.72 -1.71
C PRO A 236 -4.43 -31.28 -1.33
N SER A 237 -5.38 -30.39 -1.03
CA SER A 237 -6.79 -30.74 -1.00
C SER A 237 -7.37 -30.50 -2.39
N ASP A 238 -7.95 -31.55 -3.00
CA ASP A 238 -8.79 -31.48 -4.19
C ASP A 238 -9.97 -30.53 -3.94
N LYS A 239 -9.78 -29.23 -4.19
CA LYS A 239 -10.86 -28.27 -4.32
C LYS A 239 -10.81 -27.72 -5.74
N PRO A 240 -11.97 -27.66 -6.44
CA PRO A 240 -12.01 -27.14 -7.79
C PRO A 240 -11.40 -25.73 -7.80
N VAL A 241 -10.52 -25.50 -8.76
CA VAL A 241 -9.85 -24.22 -9.00
C VAL A 241 -10.95 -23.13 -9.01
N PRO A 242 -10.92 -22.15 -8.10
CA PRO A 242 -11.90 -21.07 -8.13
C PRO A 242 -11.85 -20.41 -9.50
N ASN A 243 -13.00 -20.05 -10.08
CA ASN A 243 -13.09 -19.29 -11.34
C ASN A 243 -12.23 -18.00 -11.25
N ALA A 244 -10.97 -18.08 -11.66
CA ALA A 244 -9.99 -17.01 -11.56
C ALA A 244 -10.44 -15.76 -12.32
N THR A 245 -11.22 -15.94 -13.38
CA THR A 245 -11.83 -14.89 -14.19
C THR A 245 -12.69 -13.90 -13.40
N LEU A 246 -13.41 -14.34 -12.35
CA LEU A 246 -14.28 -13.44 -11.58
C LEU A 246 -13.49 -12.55 -10.60
N GLN A 247 -12.35 -13.02 -10.08
CA GLN A 247 -11.50 -12.23 -9.17
C GLN A 247 -10.62 -11.23 -9.93
N VAL A 248 -10.33 -11.50 -11.20
CA VAL A 248 -9.57 -10.60 -12.08
C VAL A 248 -10.44 -9.48 -12.67
N THR A 249 -11.74 -9.72 -12.86
CA THR A 249 -12.66 -8.76 -13.53
C THR A 249 -13.66 -8.06 -12.60
N GLY A 250 -13.78 -8.51 -11.35
CA GLY A 250 -14.69 -7.91 -10.36
C GLY A 250 -14.22 -6.55 -9.84
N ALA A 251 -15.15 -5.73 -9.34
CA ALA A 251 -14.85 -4.41 -8.75
C ALA A 251 -13.98 -4.48 -7.47
N VAL A 252 -13.82 -5.68 -6.88
CA VAL A 252 -12.99 -5.95 -5.68
C VAL A 252 -12.03 -7.09 -6.01
N GLY A 253 -10.84 -6.76 -6.49
CA GLY A 253 -9.83 -7.77 -6.88
C GLY A 253 -9.03 -8.35 -5.70
N TRP A 254 -9.00 -7.68 -4.56
CA TRP A 254 -8.10 -8.01 -3.43
C TRP A 254 -8.75 -8.85 -2.32
N ARG A 255 -9.97 -9.35 -2.51
CA ARG A 255 -10.64 -10.18 -1.49
C ARG A 255 -11.49 -11.25 -2.14
N ARG A 256 -11.30 -12.50 -1.70
CA ARG A 256 -12.05 -13.66 -2.20
C ARG A 256 -13.43 -13.76 -1.56
N GLU A 257 -14.42 -14.14 -2.35
CA GLU A 257 -15.76 -14.48 -1.86
C GLU A 257 -15.74 -15.81 -1.09
N GLY A 258 -16.71 -16.00 -0.19
CA GLY A 258 -16.88 -17.27 0.54
C GLY A 258 -15.88 -17.53 1.66
N LEU A 259 -15.08 -16.55 2.08
CA LEU A 259 -14.24 -16.67 3.29
C LEU A 259 -15.11 -16.89 4.52
N VAL A 260 -14.80 -17.89 5.34
CA VAL A 260 -15.51 -18.20 6.58
C VAL A 260 -14.50 -18.42 7.70
N TYR A 261 -14.66 -17.64 8.78
CA TYR A 261 -13.88 -17.75 10.00
C TYR A 261 -14.77 -18.16 11.16
N LYS A 262 -14.25 -18.98 12.08
CA LYS A 262 -14.96 -19.38 13.30
C LYS A 262 -15.28 -18.18 14.21
N LYS A 263 -14.34 -17.23 14.28
CA LYS A 263 -14.46 -15.97 15.01
C LYS A 263 -14.04 -14.84 14.07
N ASN A 264 -14.88 -13.81 13.98
CA ASN A 264 -14.59 -12.64 13.17
C ASN A 264 -13.79 -11.65 14.02
N GLU A 265 -12.52 -11.42 13.68
CA GLU A 265 -11.60 -10.56 14.44
C GLU A 265 -10.82 -9.63 13.52
N VAL A 266 -10.52 -8.44 14.02
CA VAL A 266 -9.65 -7.47 13.35
C VAL A 266 -8.64 -6.95 14.37
N PHE A 267 -7.37 -7.00 14.01
CA PHE A 267 -6.29 -6.36 14.77
C PHE A 267 -5.77 -5.16 14.00
N LEU A 268 -5.53 -4.06 14.73
CA LEU A 268 -4.93 -2.85 14.18
C LEU A 268 -3.68 -2.51 14.98
N ASP A 269 -2.57 -2.44 14.25
CA ASP A 269 -1.27 -2.05 14.79
C ASP A 269 -0.85 -0.72 14.15
N ILE A 270 -0.77 0.31 14.99
CA ILE A 270 -0.26 1.62 14.60
C ILE A 270 1.24 1.64 14.92
N VAL A 271 2.06 1.77 13.88
CA VAL A 271 3.52 1.80 13.98
C VAL A 271 4.02 3.16 13.51
N GLU A 272 4.65 3.89 14.41
CA GLU A 272 5.18 5.23 14.17
C GLU A 272 6.70 5.23 14.22
N SER A 273 7.33 5.81 13.21
CA SER A 273 8.77 6.05 13.15
C SER A 273 9.03 7.54 13.31
N VAL A 274 9.75 7.92 14.36
CA VAL A 274 10.13 9.31 14.62
C VAL A 274 11.47 9.60 13.95
N ASN A 275 11.45 10.47 12.95
CA ASN A 275 12.65 10.96 12.27
C ASN A 275 13.08 12.26 12.96
N LEU A 276 14.28 12.26 13.54
CA LEU A 276 14.84 13.43 14.25
C LEU A 276 16.22 13.77 13.71
N LEU A 277 16.38 15.01 13.24
CA LEU A 277 17.67 15.63 12.97
C LEU A 277 17.86 16.77 13.96
N MET A 278 18.95 16.73 14.72
CA MET A 278 19.28 17.73 15.73
C MET A 278 20.68 18.26 15.50
N SER A 279 20.84 19.58 15.66
CA SER A 279 22.14 20.25 15.63
C SER A 279 23.01 19.82 16.81
N SER A 280 24.32 19.95 16.70
CA SER A 280 25.28 19.78 17.80
C SER A 280 25.00 20.68 19.01
N LYS A 281 24.33 21.83 18.80
CA LYS A 281 23.88 22.73 19.87
C LYS A 281 22.58 22.26 20.55
N GLY A 282 22.00 21.16 20.09
CA GLY A 282 20.75 20.60 20.60
C GLY A 282 19.48 21.24 20.06
N SER A 283 19.55 22.06 19.02
CA SER A 283 18.37 22.59 18.33
C SER A 283 17.82 21.55 17.35
N VAL A 284 16.51 21.32 17.37
CA VAL A 284 15.84 20.41 16.43
C VAL A 284 15.79 21.06 15.06
N LEU A 285 16.44 20.44 14.06
CA LEU A 285 16.48 20.91 12.68
C LEU A 285 15.34 20.32 11.85
N ARG A 286 15.00 19.05 12.12
CA ARG A 286 13.89 18.35 11.48
C ARG A 286 13.32 17.34 12.46
N CYS A 287 12.00 17.33 12.59
CA CYS A 287 11.28 16.34 13.37
C CYS A 287 10.02 15.99 12.60
N ASP A 288 9.89 14.74 12.18
CA ASP A 288 8.70 14.26 11.50
C ASP A 288 8.41 12.81 11.90
N VAL A 289 7.13 12.46 11.92
CA VAL A 289 6.66 11.11 12.22
C VAL A 289 6.12 10.51 10.94
N THR A 290 6.67 9.36 10.56
CA THR A 290 6.09 8.50 9.52
C THR A 290 5.35 7.37 10.19
N GLY A 291 4.03 7.38 10.12
CA GLY A 291 3.15 6.37 10.68
C GLY A 291 2.63 5.41 9.62
N LYS A 292 2.39 4.16 10.01
CA LYS A 292 1.68 3.17 9.20
C LYS A 292 0.66 2.42 10.06
N ILE A 293 -0.50 2.16 9.47
CA ILE A 293 -1.56 1.34 10.08
C ILE A 293 -1.53 -0.02 9.41
N LEU A 294 -1.05 -1.01 10.17
CA LEU A 294 -1.07 -2.41 9.78
C LEU A 294 -2.36 -3.04 10.31
N MET A 295 -3.04 -3.81 9.46
CA MET A 295 -4.25 -4.51 9.81
C MET A 295 -4.07 -6.01 9.64
N LYS A 296 -4.71 -6.77 10.52
CA LYS A 296 -4.85 -8.22 10.39
C LYS A 296 -6.34 -8.56 10.47
N CYS A 297 -6.92 -8.97 9.34
CA CYS A 297 -8.35 -9.18 9.21
C CYS A 297 -8.67 -10.68 9.07
N PHE A 298 -9.45 -11.21 10.01
CA PHE A 298 -10.03 -12.55 9.94
C PHE A 298 -11.55 -12.40 9.93
N LEU A 299 -12.08 -11.99 8.78
CA LEU A 299 -13.51 -11.69 8.63
C LEU A 299 -14.15 -12.61 7.60
N SER A 300 -15.39 -13.01 7.84
CA SER A 300 -16.17 -13.84 6.92
C SER A 300 -16.89 -12.99 5.87
N GLY A 301 -17.01 -13.51 4.64
CA GLY A 301 -17.70 -12.86 3.53
C GLY A 301 -16.99 -11.60 3.02
N MET A 302 -17.78 -10.62 2.57
CA MET A 302 -17.33 -9.33 2.02
C MET A 302 -17.76 -8.17 2.93
N PRO A 303 -17.02 -7.89 4.02
CA PRO A 303 -17.39 -6.83 4.97
C PRO A 303 -16.99 -5.43 4.44
N ASP A 304 -17.83 -4.42 4.66
CA ASP A 304 -17.49 -3.01 4.47
C ASP A 304 -17.09 -2.41 5.83
N LEU A 305 -15.81 -2.06 5.96
CA LEU A 305 -15.22 -1.46 7.15
C LEU A 305 -15.15 0.06 6.99
N LYS A 306 -15.40 0.77 8.09
CA LYS A 306 -15.18 2.21 8.18
C LYS A 306 -14.29 2.54 9.37
N LEU A 307 -13.20 3.24 9.10
CA LEU A 307 -12.25 3.73 10.08
C LEU A 307 -12.37 5.25 10.21
N GLY A 308 -12.72 5.72 11.41
CA GLY A 308 -12.70 7.14 11.76
C GLY A 308 -11.35 7.56 12.31
N LEU A 309 -10.76 8.62 11.77
CA LEU A 309 -9.52 9.22 12.26
C LEU A 309 -9.83 10.51 13.04
N ASN A 310 -9.09 10.80 14.11
CA ASN A 310 -9.17 12.07 14.85
C ASN A 310 -8.40 13.19 14.12
N ASP A 311 -8.69 13.36 12.84
CA ASP A 311 -8.16 14.44 12.02
C ASP A 311 -8.94 15.73 12.33
N LYS A 312 -8.23 16.85 12.49
CA LYS A 312 -8.81 18.17 12.79
C LYS A 312 -9.92 18.53 11.80
N ILE A 313 -9.72 18.22 10.52
CA ILE A 313 -10.67 18.50 9.44
C ILE A 313 -11.92 17.60 9.55
N GLY A 314 -11.76 16.35 9.96
CA GLY A 314 -12.88 15.41 10.12
C GLY A 314 -13.77 15.77 11.31
N LEU A 315 -13.16 16.16 12.44
CA LEU A 315 -13.85 16.50 13.67
C LEU A 315 -14.63 17.82 13.59
N GLU A 316 -14.11 18.83 12.88
CA GLU A 316 -14.84 20.08 12.63
C GLU A 316 -16.12 19.84 11.83
N LYS A 317 -16.07 18.96 10.83
CA LYS A 317 -17.23 18.60 10.01
C LYS A 317 -18.27 17.78 10.79
N GLU A 318 -17.82 16.87 11.65
CA GLU A 318 -18.73 16.12 12.53
C GLU A 318 -19.37 16.99 13.63
N ALA A 319 -18.63 17.97 14.17
CA ALA A 319 -19.15 18.93 15.13
C ALA A 319 -20.24 19.85 14.52
N GLN A 320 -20.08 20.27 13.26
CA GLN A 320 -21.10 21.02 12.53
C GLN A 320 -22.37 20.20 12.26
N LEU A 321 -22.22 18.90 11.99
CA LEU A 321 -23.35 18.00 11.69
C LEU A 321 -24.14 17.54 12.92
N LYS A 322 -23.54 17.53 14.12
CA LYS A 322 -24.15 16.94 15.33
C LYS A 322 -24.39 17.90 16.49
N SER A 323 -24.19 19.22 16.30
CA SER A 323 -24.42 20.28 17.31
C SER A 323 -23.94 19.92 18.73
N ARG A 324 -22.84 19.16 18.83
CA ARG A 324 -22.21 18.80 20.11
C ARG A 324 -21.08 19.77 20.41
N PRO A 325 -20.91 20.22 21.66
CA PRO A 325 -19.75 21.01 22.04
C PRO A 325 -18.48 20.22 21.74
N SER A 326 -17.51 20.85 21.07
CA SER A 326 -16.26 20.20 20.73
C SER A 326 -15.56 19.79 22.02
N LYS A 327 -15.47 18.48 22.27
CA LYS A 327 -14.55 17.99 23.29
C LYS A 327 -13.16 18.32 22.80
N SER A 328 -12.37 18.98 23.65
CA SER A 328 -10.97 19.34 23.48
C SER A 328 -10.06 18.10 23.41
N GLY A 329 -10.35 17.16 22.51
CA GLY A 329 -9.41 16.13 22.13
C GLY A 329 -8.28 16.77 21.33
N LYS A 330 -7.03 16.41 21.60
CA LYS A 330 -5.90 16.79 20.76
C LYS A 330 -6.17 16.28 19.35
N THR A 331 -6.49 17.18 18.43
CA THR A 331 -6.67 16.87 17.02
C THR A 331 -5.29 16.64 16.40
N ILE A 332 -5.17 15.60 15.58
CA ILE A 332 -3.94 15.33 14.84
C ILE A 332 -4.09 15.97 13.47
N GLU A 333 -3.13 16.78 13.06
CA GLU A 333 -3.03 17.28 11.70
C GLU A 333 -2.16 16.30 10.91
N LEU A 334 -2.74 15.69 9.87
CA LEU A 334 -2.05 14.76 8.98
C LEU A 334 -1.59 15.53 7.75
N ASP A 335 -0.28 15.58 7.50
CA ASP A 335 0.27 16.30 6.34
C ASP A 335 -0.08 15.59 5.04
N ASP A 336 0.29 14.31 4.98
CA ASP A 336 0.08 13.44 3.83
C ASP A 336 -0.49 12.11 4.29
N VAL A 337 -1.40 11.55 3.49
CA VAL A 337 -1.94 10.21 3.70
C VAL A 337 -1.89 9.43 2.39
N THR A 338 -1.37 8.21 2.47
CA THR A 338 -1.43 7.24 1.38
C THR A 338 -2.24 6.04 1.83
N PHE A 339 -3.08 5.53 0.95
CA PHE A 339 -4.01 4.45 1.25
C PHE A 339 -3.71 3.21 0.41
N HIS A 340 -4.09 2.07 0.96
CA HIS A 340 -4.23 0.85 0.19
C HIS A 340 -5.34 0.99 -0.86
N GLN A 341 -5.22 0.26 -1.98
CA GLN A 341 -6.20 0.27 -3.08
C GLN A 341 -7.63 -0.08 -2.65
N CYS A 342 -7.79 -0.74 -1.50
CA CYS A 342 -9.10 -1.11 -0.98
C CYS A 342 -9.92 0.07 -0.46
N VAL A 343 -9.30 1.24 -0.27
CA VAL A 343 -9.94 2.43 0.29
C VAL A 343 -10.67 3.21 -0.79
N ASN A 344 -11.92 3.55 -0.50
CA ASN A 344 -12.70 4.44 -1.34
C ASN A 344 -12.27 5.91 -1.13
N LEU A 345 -11.38 6.38 -2.01
CA LEU A 345 -10.85 7.74 -1.96
C LEU A 345 -11.93 8.83 -2.16
N THR A 346 -12.97 8.55 -2.94
CA THR A 346 -14.09 9.47 -3.15
C THR A 346 -14.84 9.75 -1.85
N ARG A 347 -15.15 8.69 -1.10
CA ARG A 347 -15.80 8.80 0.22
C ARG A 347 -14.88 9.44 1.25
N PHE A 348 -13.57 9.13 1.22
CA PHE A 348 -12.62 9.78 2.11
C PHE A 348 -12.56 11.30 1.85
N ASN A 349 -12.58 11.73 0.59
CA ASN A 349 -12.54 13.16 0.28
C ASN A 349 -13.82 13.89 0.73
N SER A 350 -14.99 13.27 0.60
CA SER A 350 -16.27 13.86 0.98
C SER A 350 -16.55 13.81 2.48
N GLU A 351 -16.31 12.67 3.13
CA GLU A 351 -16.75 12.38 4.51
C GLU A 351 -15.58 12.33 5.50
N LYS A 352 -14.33 12.37 5.04
CA LYS A 352 -13.11 12.13 5.85
C LYS A 352 -13.15 10.80 6.62
N THR A 353 -13.93 9.86 6.10
CA THR A 353 -14.09 8.51 6.65
C THR A 353 -13.43 7.51 5.72
N VAL A 354 -12.53 6.68 6.26
CA VAL A 354 -11.81 5.67 5.48
C VAL A 354 -12.72 4.43 5.38
N SER A 355 -13.41 4.27 4.24
CA SER A 355 -14.31 3.14 3.95
C SER A 355 -13.65 2.17 2.98
N PHE A 356 -13.64 0.87 3.31
CA PHE A 356 -12.92 -0.15 2.54
C PHE A 356 -13.43 -1.56 2.79
N VAL A 357 -13.24 -2.43 1.80
CA VAL A 357 -13.36 -3.89 1.96
C VAL A 357 -11.94 -4.44 2.18
N PRO A 358 -11.59 -4.94 3.37
CA PRO A 358 -10.22 -5.34 3.69
C PRO A 358 -9.78 -6.60 2.94
N PRO A 359 -8.53 -6.67 2.44
CA PRO A 359 -7.87 -7.94 2.14
C PRO A 359 -7.93 -8.92 3.32
N ASP A 360 -7.76 -10.20 3.02
CA ASP A 360 -7.73 -11.25 4.05
C ASP A 360 -6.34 -11.37 4.66
N GLY A 361 -6.25 -11.58 5.98
CA GLY A 361 -4.97 -11.67 6.66
C GLY A 361 -4.30 -10.32 6.91
N GLU A 362 -2.97 -10.27 6.80
CA GLU A 362 -2.14 -9.11 7.16
C GLU A 362 -1.87 -8.20 5.97
N PHE A 363 -2.19 -6.90 6.10
CA PHE A 363 -1.90 -5.90 5.08
C PHE A 363 -1.69 -4.51 5.69
N GLU A 364 -1.07 -3.61 4.94
CA GLU A 364 -0.94 -2.20 5.31
C GLU A 364 -2.14 -1.42 4.77
N LEU A 365 -2.96 -0.83 5.65
CA LEU A 365 -4.15 -0.05 5.24
C LEU A 365 -3.77 1.35 4.75
N MET A 366 -2.91 2.04 5.50
CA MET A 366 -2.52 3.42 5.19
C MET A 366 -1.18 3.78 5.81
N LYS A 367 -0.48 4.71 5.17
CA LYS A 367 0.64 5.44 5.76
C LYS A 367 0.29 6.91 5.88
N TYR A 368 0.78 7.54 6.93
CA TYR A 368 0.58 8.97 7.17
C TYR A 368 1.89 9.64 7.61
N ARG A 369 1.97 10.95 7.39
CA ARG A 369 3.10 11.77 7.82
C ARG A 369 2.60 12.94 8.66
N ILE A 370 3.33 13.24 9.73
CA ILE A 370 3.06 14.36 10.64
C ILE A 370 4.36 15.12 10.87
N THR A 371 4.38 16.42 10.64
CA THR A 371 5.54 17.28 10.92
C THR A 371 5.33 18.21 12.10
N GLU A 372 4.09 18.47 12.47
CA GLU A 372 3.74 19.37 13.57
C GLU A 372 3.33 18.62 14.84
N GLY A 373 3.53 19.26 16.00
CA GLY A 373 3.09 18.69 17.29
C GLY A 373 3.83 17.42 17.73
N VAL A 374 4.98 17.10 17.11
CA VAL A 374 5.79 15.93 17.46
C VAL A 374 6.50 16.14 18.79
N ASN A 375 6.19 15.29 19.76
CA ASN A 375 6.76 15.31 21.10
C ASN A 375 7.93 14.32 21.19
N LEU A 376 9.13 14.81 21.50
CA LEU A 376 10.33 13.99 21.57
C LEU A 376 10.45 13.29 22.93
N PRO A 377 10.56 11.95 22.98
CA PRO A 377 10.60 11.21 24.24
C PRO A 377 11.87 11.48 25.07
N PHE A 378 12.98 11.82 24.41
CA PHE A 378 14.26 12.13 25.03
C PHE A 378 15.07 13.08 24.15
N ARG A 379 16.02 13.79 24.77
CA ARG A 379 16.99 14.66 24.12
C ARG A 379 18.41 14.18 24.43
N VAL A 380 19.24 14.10 23.40
CA VAL A 380 20.65 13.68 23.52
C VAL A 380 21.54 14.87 23.19
N LEU A 381 22.39 15.30 24.11
CA LEU A 381 23.33 16.39 23.91
C LEU A 381 24.76 15.84 23.94
N PRO A 382 25.34 15.48 22.79
CA PRO A 382 26.74 15.08 22.72
C PRO A 382 27.66 16.31 22.73
N THR A 383 28.65 16.31 23.60
CA THR A 383 29.73 17.29 23.64
C THR A 383 31.04 16.57 23.37
N ILE A 384 31.75 17.00 22.32
CA ILE A 384 33.04 16.44 21.93
C ILE A 384 34.12 17.50 22.22
N LYS A 385 35.14 17.13 22.97
CA LYS A 385 36.31 17.97 23.25
C LYS A 385 37.56 17.23 22.82
N GLU A 386 38.28 17.77 21.84
CA GLU A 386 39.59 17.26 21.45
C GLU A 386 40.67 17.86 22.36
N LEU A 387 41.45 17.01 23.03
CA LEU A 387 42.52 17.38 23.94
C LEU A 387 43.86 17.05 23.26
N GLY A 388 44.24 17.89 22.28
CA GLY A 388 45.45 17.70 21.47
C GLY A 388 45.28 16.64 20.37
N ARG A 389 46.38 16.02 19.92
CA ARG A 389 46.38 15.04 18.81
C ARG A 389 46.09 13.60 19.22
N THR A 390 46.15 13.29 20.52
CA THR A 390 46.16 11.90 21.02
C THR A 390 44.97 11.57 21.90
N ARG A 391 44.15 12.55 22.29
CA ARG A 391 43.05 12.34 23.23
C ARG A 391 41.81 13.12 22.81
N MET A 392 40.67 12.47 22.90
CA MET A 392 39.35 13.08 22.73
C MET A 392 38.46 12.68 23.90
N GLU A 393 37.67 13.61 24.42
CA GLU A 393 36.67 13.40 25.45
C GLU A 393 35.28 13.57 24.85
N ILE A 394 34.44 12.54 24.99
CA ILE A 394 33.05 12.57 24.55
C ILE A 394 32.16 12.51 25.79
N ASN A 395 31.37 13.56 26.01
CA ASN A 395 30.35 13.60 27.05
C ASN A 395 28.96 13.56 26.42
N VAL A 396 28.18 12.52 26.72
CA VAL A 396 26.83 12.36 26.17
C VAL A 396 25.82 12.54 27.30
N LYS A 397 25.11 13.68 27.29
CA LYS A 397 24.02 13.93 28.24
C LYS A 397 22.69 13.51 27.62
N VAL A 398 22.06 12.49 28.20
CA VAL A 398 20.71 12.07 27.82
C VAL A 398 19.72 12.63 28.84
N SER A 399 18.77 13.43 28.39
CA SER A 399 17.69 13.98 29.22
C SER A 399 16.36 13.44 28.72
N LYS A 400 15.60 12.78 29.60
CA LYS A 400 14.24 12.37 29.29
C LYS A 400 13.33 13.59 29.42
N TYR A 401 12.47 13.82 28.43
CA TYR A 401 11.30 14.66 28.68
C TYR A 401 10.34 13.80 29.50
N ILE A 402 10.25 14.08 30.81
CA ILE A 402 9.16 13.54 31.61
C ILE A 402 7.90 14.24 31.09
N TYR A 403 7.27 13.64 30.09
CA TYR A 403 5.85 13.84 29.93
C TYR A 403 5.23 13.19 31.16
N SER A 404 4.88 14.02 32.15
CA SER A 404 3.79 13.65 33.03
C SER A 404 2.62 13.40 32.10
N VAL A 405 2.35 12.13 31.81
CA VAL A 405 1.02 11.71 31.42
C VAL A 405 0.21 11.95 32.68
N THR A 406 -0.20 13.20 32.89
CA THR A 406 -1.21 13.57 33.87
C THR A 406 -2.45 12.80 33.43
N SER A 407 -2.64 11.70 34.15
CA SER A 407 -3.64 10.65 33.91
C SER A 407 -4.97 11.05 34.53
#